data_AF-A0A1Y2ZZL2-F1
#
_entry.id   AF-A0A1Y2ZZL2-F1
#
_cell.length_a   1.000
_cell.length_b   1.000
_cell.length_c   1.000
_cell.angle_alpha   90.00
_cell.angle_beta   90.00
_cell.angle_gamma   90.00
#
_symmetry.space_group_name_H-M   'P 1'
#
loop_
_entity.id
_entity.type
_entity.pdbx_description
1 polymer ?
#
loop_
_entity_poly.entity_id
_entity_poly.type
_entity_poly.pdbx_seq_one_letter_code
_entity_poly.pdbx_strand_id
1 'polypeptide(L)'
;MSAVKIPPTPPFAKGGVKVVMVDNYDSFTYNLVQYFGELGADVTVVRNDQVSVEDIAALAPDKIVISPGPCTPKEAGISVATILKFAGQIPILGVCLGHQSIGYAFGGNIIHAKSIMHGKTSQVYHHNIGVFKGLNNPFTATRYHSLVIEQASLPDCLEVTAWTQSEAGELDEIMGVRHKTLAIEGVQFHPESILTEHGHDMLRNFLTAY
;
A
#
# COMPACT_ATOMS: atom_id res chain seq x y z
N MET A 1 -10.33 8.40 28.14
CA MET A 1 -11.16 8.10 26.95
C MET A 1 -10.71 6.75 26.43
N SER A 2 -11.61 5.78 26.39
CA SER A 2 -11.32 4.36 26.24
C SER A 2 -10.84 4.03 24.83
N ALA A 3 -9.73 3.27 24.74
CA ALA A 3 -9.36 2.55 23.52
C ALA A 3 -10.61 1.83 22.98
N VAL A 4 -10.95 2.08 21.72
CA VAL A 4 -11.95 1.27 21.03
C VAL A 4 -11.36 -0.13 20.98
N LYS A 5 -11.89 -1.04 21.80
CA LYS A 5 -11.59 -2.46 21.66
C LYS A 5 -12.08 -2.88 20.28
N ILE A 6 -11.14 -3.00 19.35
CA ILE A 6 -11.36 -3.67 18.08
C ILE A 6 -11.89 -5.07 18.44
N PRO A 7 -13.06 -5.48 17.93
CA PRO A 7 -13.56 -6.81 18.19
C PRO A 7 -12.49 -7.82 17.75
N PRO A 8 -12.22 -8.88 18.54
CA PRO A 8 -11.22 -9.86 18.16
C PRO A 8 -11.58 -10.42 16.79
N THR A 9 -10.67 -10.23 15.82
CA THR A 9 -10.73 -10.90 14.54
C THR A 9 -10.81 -12.41 14.82
N PRO A 10 -11.67 -13.18 14.12
CA PRO A 10 -11.70 -14.62 14.27
C PRO A 10 -10.28 -15.17 14.06
N PRO A 11 -9.85 -16.18 14.84
CA PRO A 11 -8.47 -16.66 14.78
C PRO A 11 -8.19 -17.20 13.37
N PHE A 12 -7.42 -16.45 12.58
CA PHE A 12 -6.77 -16.98 11.40
C PHE A 12 -5.76 -18.05 11.84
N ALA A 13 -5.44 -18.97 10.93
CA ALA A 13 -4.68 -20.19 11.24
C ALA A 13 -3.41 -19.89 12.06
N LYS A 14 -3.24 -20.58 13.20
CA LYS A 14 -2.01 -20.52 13.99
C LYS A 14 -0.81 -20.87 13.10
N GLY A 15 0.06 -19.89 12.82
CA GLY A 15 1.30 -20.08 12.05
C GLY A 15 1.42 -19.30 10.73
N GLY A 16 0.45 -18.44 10.39
CA GLY A 16 0.52 -17.54 9.23
C GLY A 16 1.52 -16.38 9.38
N VAL A 17 1.91 -15.77 8.26
CA VAL A 17 2.74 -14.54 8.22
C VAL A 17 2.04 -13.44 9.01
N LYS A 18 2.72 -12.84 9.98
CA LYS A 18 2.17 -11.75 10.81
C LYS A 18 2.23 -10.43 10.07
N VAL A 19 1.07 -9.87 9.77
CA VAL A 19 0.93 -8.58 9.10
C VAL A 19 0.40 -7.56 10.09
N VAL A 20 1.14 -6.47 10.29
CA VAL A 20 0.59 -5.28 10.96
C VAL A 20 0.06 -4.32 9.90
N MET A 21 -1.25 -4.08 9.95
CA MET A 21 -1.95 -3.11 9.11
C MET A 21 -2.08 -1.78 9.86
N VAL A 22 -1.41 -0.74 9.39
CA VAL A 22 -1.57 0.63 9.88
C VAL A 22 -2.75 1.26 9.14
N ASP A 23 -3.87 1.38 9.85
CA ASP A 23 -5.12 1.94 9.36
C ASP A 23 -5.10 3.47 9.40
N ASN A 24 -5.29 4.06 8.22
CA ASN A 24 -5.46 5.50 8.02
C ASN A 24 -6.95 5.92 7.96
N TYR A 25 -7.84 5.18 8.63
CA TYR A 25 -9.29 5.47 8.71
C TYR A 25 -10.02 5.38 7.36
N ASP A 26 -9.65 4.40 6.54
CA ASP A 26 -10.30 4.17 5.26
C ASP A 26 -11.36 3.07 5.33
N SER A 27 -12.46 3.24 4.60
CA SER A 27 -13.54 2.25 4.58
C SER A 27 -13.13 0.93 3.92
N PHE A 28 -12.07 0.91 3.11
CA PHE A 28 -11.56 -0.27 2.42
C PHE A 28 -10.48 -1.04 3.21
N THR A 29 -9.98 -0.52 4.34
CA THR A 29 -8.96 -1.21 5.15
C THR A 29 -9.37 -2.64 5.51
N TYR A 30 -10.63 -2.87 5.88
CA TYR A 30 -11.10 -4.20 6.26
C TYR A 30 -11.21 -5.17 5.08
N ASN A 31 -11.35 -4.69 3.84
CA ASN A 31 -11.28 -5.55 2.66
C ASN A 31 -9.84 -6.06 2.46
N LEU A 32 -8.83 -5.21 2.65
CA LEU A 32 -7.42 -5.64 2.67
C LEU A 32 -7.16 -6.68 3.77
N VAL A 33 -7.64 -6.41 4.99
CA VAL A 33 -7.52 -7.34 6.13
C VAL A 33 -8.15 -8.69 5.79
N GLN A 34 -9.34 -8.68 5.20
CA GLN A 34 -10.03 -9.90 4.77
C GLN A 34 -9.21 -10.65 3.71
N TYR A 35 -8.73 -9.98 2.67
CA TYR A 35 -7.94 -10.63 1.60
C TYR A 35 -6.65 -11.24 2.13
N PHE A 36 -5.94 -10.54 3.02
CA PHE A 36 -4.76 -11.10 3.67
C PHE A 36 -5.10 -12.31 4.55
N GLY A 37 -6.22 -12.26 5.28
CA GLY A 37 -6.72 -13.39 6.07
C GLY A 37 -7.11 -14.60 5.22
N GLU A 38 -7.74 -14.39 4.06
CA GLU A 38 -8.06 -15.44 3.07
C GLU A 38 -6.79 -16.08 2.49
N LEU A 39 -5.69 -15.30 2.38
CA LEU A 39 -4.37 -15.78 2.00
C LEU A 39 -3.59 -16.42 3.17
N GLY A 40 -4.19 -16.51 4.35
CA GLY A 40 -3.63 -17.19 5.53
C GLY A 40 -2.70 -16.33 6.39
N ALA A 41 -2.67 -15.00 6.20
CA ALA A 41 -1.92 -14.11 7.07
C ALA A 41 -2.63 -13.88 8.43
N ASP A 42 -1.85 -13.66 9.48
CA ASP A 42 -2.33 -13.23 10.80
C ASP A 42 -2.26 -11.70 10.86
N VAL A 43 -3.41 -11.03 10.65
CA VAL A 43 -3.46 -9.57 10.49
C VAL A 43 -3.86 -8.88 11.79
N THR A 44 -2.96 -8.02 12.28
CA THR A 44 -3.24 -7.11 13.40
C THR A 44 -3.42 -5.69 12.87
N VAL A 45 -4.56 -5.06 13.16
CA VAL A 45 -4.86 -3.69 12.74
C VAL A 45 -4.54 -2.71 13.88
N VAL A 46 -3.79 -1.65 13.57
CA VAL A 46 -3.52 -0.53 14.47
C VAL A 46 -3.89 0.77 13.79
N ARG A 47 -4.36 1.77 14.53
CA ARG A 47 -4.69 3.09 13.97
C ARG A 47 -3.50 4.02 14.04
N ASN A 48 -3.33 4.83 12.99
CA ASN A 48 -2.16 5.71 12.81
C ASN A 48 -1.94 6.76 13.93
N ASP A 49 -2.93 6.99 14.80
CA ASP A 49 -2.89 7.97 15.88
C ASP A 49 -3.09 7.34 17.29
N GLN A 50 -3.30 6.02 17.37
CA GLN A 50 -3.58 5.33 18.64
C GLN A 50 -2.41 4.52 19.17
N VAL A 51 -1.37 4.32 18.37
CA VAL A 51 -0.16 3.60 18.75
C VAL A 51 1.08 4.39 18.36
N SER A 52 2.20 4.12 19.02
CA SER A 52 3.52 4.60 18.62
C SER A 52 4.16 3.64 17.61
N VAL A 53 5.24 4.08 16.98
CA VAL A 53 6.04 3.21 16.10
C VAL A 53 6.72 2.10 16.93
N GLU A 54 7.06 2.39 18.19
CA GLU A 54 7.60 1.43 19.15
C GLU A 54 6.59 0.33 19.50
N ASP A 55 5.30 0.66 19.60
CA ASP A 55 4.24 -0.33 19.81
C ASP A 55 4.16 -1.29 18.61
N ILE A 56 4.32 -0.80 17.37
CA ILE A 56 4.41 -1.65 16.17
C ILE A 56 5.61 -2.60 16.28
N ALA A 57 6.77 -2.12 16.74
CA ALA A 57 7.94 -2.98 16.92
C ALA A 57 7.69 -4.08 17.95
N ALA A 58 6.97 -3.77 19.03
CA ALA A 58 6.62 -4.72 20.09
C ALA A 58 5.67 -5.84 19.61
N LEU A 59 4.89 -5.60 18.55
CA LEU A 59 4.05 -6.64 17.91
C LEU A 59 4.88 -7.67 17.14
N ALA A 60 6.16 -7.40 16.87
CA ALA A 60 7.06 -8.25 16.09
C ALA A 60 6.44 -8.72 14.76
N PRO A 61 6.06 -7.79 13.85
CA PRO A 61 5.50 -8.14 12.55
C PRO A 61 6.52 -8.79 11.63
N ASP A 62 6.07 -9.72 10.80
CA ASP A 62 6.84 -10.23 9.67
C ASP A 62 6.76 -9.25 8.49
N LYS A 63 5.62 -8.57 8.34
CA LYS A 63 5.36 -7.59 7.27
C LYS A 63 4.47 -6.45 7.78
N ILE A 64 4.65 -5.26 7.20
CA ILE A 64 3.85 -4.07 7.52
C ILE A 64 3.08 -3.63 6.27
N VAL A 65 1.81 -3.27 6.45
CA VAL A 65 0.99 -2.66 5.39
C VAL A 65 0.49 -1.30 5.87
N ILE A 66 0.70 -0.27 5.06
CA ILE A 66 0.14 1.06 5.28
C ILE A 66 -1.10 1.21 4.39
N SER A 67 -2.26 1.35 5.02
CA SER A 67 -3.54 1.32 4.31
C SER A 67 -3.81 2.61 3.52
N PRO A 68 -4.83 2.58 2.64
CA PRO A 68 -5.46 3.80 2.14
C PRO A 68 -5.98 4.67 3.28
N GLY A 69 -6.30 5.93 2.97
CA GLY A 69 -6.84 6.89 3.91
C GLY A 69 -7.16 8.22 3.23
N PRO A 70 -7.91 9.10 3.91
CA PRO A 70 -8.04 10.49 3.51
C PRO A 70 -6.74 11.26 3.81
N CYS A 71 -6.72 12.54 3.43
CA CYS A 71 -5.63 13.49 3.74
C CYS A 71 -4.32 13.22 2.98
N THR A 72 -3.28 14.00 3.32
CA THR A 72 -1.94 13.88 2.75
C THR A 72 -1.03 13.02 3.63
N PRO A 73 0.10 12.48 3.11
CA PRO A 73 1.07 11.76 3.94
C PRO A 73 1.61 12.54 5.15
N LYS A 74 1.59 13.89 5.11
CA LYS A 74 1.99 14.74 6.24
C LYS A 74 1.05 14.63 7.43
N GLU A 75 -0.20 14.25 7.17
CA GLU A 75 -1.28 14.18 8.16
C GLU A 75 -1.63 12.74 8.54
N ALA A 76 -0.98 11.75 7.91
CA ALA A 76 -1.25 10.31 8.06
C ALA A 76 -0.66 9.69 9.36
N GLY A 77 -0.68 10.45 10.46
CA GLY A 77 -0.18 10.03 11.77
C GLY A 77 1.23 9.41 11.71
N ILE A 78 1.38 8.21 12.28
CA ILE A 78 2.65 7.49 12.32
C ILE A 78 3.06 6.84 10.99
N SER A 79 2.28 6.92 9.91
CA SER A 79 2.50 6.14 8.68
C SER A 79 3.89 6.40 8.06
N VAL A 80 4.26 7.66 7.87
CA VAL A 80 5.59 8.03 7.33
C VAL A 80 6.71 7.64 8.30
N ALA A 81 6.51 7.86 9.60
CA ALA A 81 7.49 7.50 10.62
C ALA A 81 7.72 5.97 10.67
N THR A 82 6.65 5.18 10.48
CA THR A 82 6.70 3.72 10.41
C THR A 82 7.52 3.27 9.21
N ILE A 83 7.28 3.86 8.02
CA ILE A 83 8.05 3.56 6.82
C ILE A 83 9.54 3.81 7.05
N LEU A 84 9.89 4.99 7.58
CA LEU A 84 11.28 5.36 7.84
C LEU A 84 11.94 4.47 8.89
N LYS A 85 11.22 4.12 9.96
CA LYS A 85 11.75 3.30 11.05
C LYS A 85 12.07 1.88 10.60
N PHE A 86 11.19 1.27 9.83
CA PHE A 86 11.28 -0.15 9.45
C PHE A 86 11.91 -0.39 8.07
N ALA A 87 12.27 0.68 7.36
CA ALA A 87 13.00 0.59 6.11
C ALA A 87 14.26 -0.27 6.26
N GLY A 88 14.36 -1.32 5.45
CA GLY A 88 15.48 -2.28 5.48
C GLY A 88 15.46 -3.28 6.64
N GLN A 89 14.41 -3.27 7.47
CA GLN A 89 14.24 -4.22 8.56
C GLN A 89 13.05 -5.15 8.34
N ILE A 90 11.91 -4.59 7.93
CA ILE A 90 10.65 -5.33 7.72
C ILE A 90 10.10 -4.96 6.35
N PRO A 91 9.64 -5.93 5.53
CA PRO A 91 8.98 -5.63 4.27
C PRO A 91 7.73 -4.75 4.46
N ILE A 92 7.57 -3.75 3.60
CA ILE A 92 6.47 -2.78 3.68
C ILE A 92 5.72 -2.70 2.35
N LEU A 93 4.39 -2.81 2.42
CA LEU A 93 3.49 -2.48 1.32
C LEU A 93 2.68 -1.22 1.65
N GLY A 94 2.67 -0.25 0.75
CA GLY A 94 1.78 0.91 0.83
C GLY A 94 0.66 0.84 -0.20
N VAL A 95 -0.59 1.08 0.20
CA VAL A 95 -1.75 1.11 -0.72
C VAL A 95 -2.37 2.50 -0.71
N CYS A 96 -2.57 3.10 -1.89
CA CYS A 96 -3.13 4.45 -2.07
C CYS A 96 -2.39 5.51 -1.23
N LEU A 97 -2.95 5.97 -0.10
CA LEU A 97 -2.23 6.87 0.83
C LEU A 97 -0.93 6.25 1.36
N GLY A 98 -0.88 4.93 1.57
CA GLY A 98 0.34 4.24 1.93
C GLY A 98 1.41 4.31 0.84
N HIS A 99 1.01 4.20 -0.43
CA HIS A 99 1.92 4.39 -1.57
C HIS A 99 2.45 5.83 -1.63
N GLN A 100 1.57 6.81 -1.46
CA GLN A 100 1.96 8.22 -1.39
C GLN A 100 2.90 8.48 -0.20
N SER A 101 2.65 7.82 0.93
CA SER A 101 3.50 7.92 2.12
C SER A 101 4.89 7.34 1.89
N ILE A 102 5.03 6.29 1.09
CA ILE A 102 6.33 5.77 0.66
C ILE A 102 7.05 6.80 -0.21
N GLY A 103 6.39 7.35 -1.23
CA GLY A 103 6.97 8.41 -2.06
C GLY A 103 7.45 9.60 -1.24
N TYR A 104 6.61 10.06 -0.31
CA TYR A 104 6.91 11.17 0.57
C TYR A 104 8.05 10.87 1.56
N ALA A 105 8.06 9.69 2.18
CA ALA A 105 9.11 9.28 3.13
C ALA A 105 10.51 9.32 2.52
N PHE A 106 10.63 9.00 1.23
CA PHE A 106 11.90 9.01 0.51
C PHE A 106 12.19 10.32 -0.24
N GLY A 107 11.40 11.37 -0.02
CA GLY A 107 11.67 12.72 -0.51
C GLY A 107 10.94 13.12 -1.80
N GLY A 108 10.02 12.29 -2.31
CA GLY A 108 9.17 12.66 -3.45
C GLY A 108 8.06 13.63 -3.07
N ASN A 109 7.64 14.48 -4.00
CA ASN A 109 6.49 15.35 -3.79
C ASN A 109 5.18 14.60 -4.04
N ILE A 110 4.16 14.99 -3.28
CA ILE A 110 2.78 14.53 -3.48
C ILE A 110 1.97 15.71 -4.01
N ILE A 111 1.44 15.56 -5.21
CA ILE A 111 0.72 16.60 -5.94
C ILE A 111 -0.68 16.13 -6.28
N HIS A 112 -1.54 17.07 -6.69
CA HIS A 112 -2.85 16.71 -7.23
C HIS A 112 -2.71 15.90 -8.53
N ALA A 113 -3.51 14.83 -8.61
CA ALA A 113 -3.69 14.09 -9.85
C ALA A 113 -4.27 15.02 -10.94
N LYS A 114 -3.99 14.73 -12.21
CA LYS A 114 -4.54 15.51 -13.33
C LYS A 114 -6.07 15.41 -13.37
N SER A 115 -6.61 14.30 -12.86
CA SER A 115 -8.04 14.05 -12.74
C SER A 115 -8.35 13.34 -11.43
N ILE A 116 -9.45 13.75 -10.78
CA ILE A 116 -9.93 13.08 -9.57
C ILE A 116 -10.55 11.73 -9.95
N MET A 117 -10.06 10.68 -9.31
CA MET A 117 -10.55 9.32 -9.48
C MET A 117 -11.33 8.91 -8.25
N HIS A 118 -12.60 8.56 -8.40
CA HIS A 118 -13.43 8.09 -7.30
C HIS A 118 -14.28 6.92 -7.78
N GLY A 119 -13.84 5.70 -7.49
CA GLY A 119 -14.50 4.47 -7.95
C GLY A 119 -14.42 4.24 -9.46
N LYS A 120 -13.41 4.81 -10.12
CA LYS A 120 -13.18 4.65 -11.56
C LYS A 120 -12.13 3.59 -11.82
N THR A 121 -12.23 2.89 -12.94
CA THR A 121 -11.22 1.92 -13.37
C THR A 121 -10.21 2.53 -14.34
N SER A 122 -9.02 1.95 -14.42
CA SER A 122 -8.01 2.29 -15.42
C SER A 122 -7.21 1.05 -15.79
N GLN A 123 -6.66 1.04 -17.00
CA GLN A 123 -5.65 0.05 -17.39
C GLN A 123 -4.32 0.43 -16.74
N VAL A 124 -3.76 -0.49 -15.96
CA VAL A 124 -2.46 -0.37 -15.29
C VAL A 124 -1.45 -1.25 -16.00
N TYR A 125 -0.42 -0.61 -16.55
CA TYR A 125 0.74 -1.25 -17.14
C TYR A 125 1.81 -1.44 -16.09
N HIS A 126 2.65 -2.46 -16.24
CA HIS A 126 3.71 -2.75 -15.27
C HIS A 126 4.91 -3.46 -15.88
N HIS A 127 6.01 -3.54 -15.12
CA HIS A 127 7.25 -4.22 -15.52
C HIS A 127 7.33 -5.70 -15.12
N ASN A 128 6.23 -6.30 -14.66
CA ASN A 128 6.17 -7.69 -14.19
C ASN A 128 7.17 -8.03 -13.05
N ILE A 129 7.37 -7.07 -12.14
CA ILE A 129 8.30 -7.17 -11.01
C ILE A 129 7.59 -6.92 -9.67
N GLY A 130 8.21 -7.39 -8.58
CA GLY A 130 7.69 -7.19 -7.23
C GLY A 130 6.28 -7.76 -7.07
N VAL A 131 5.38 -6.97 -6.48
CA VAL A 131 3.97 -7.36 -6.30
C VAL A 131 3.22 -7.61 -7.61
N PHE A 132 3.73 -7.10 -8.74
CA PHE A 132 3.13 -7.28 -10.07
C PHE A 132 3.61 -8.53 -10.82
N LYS A 133 4.44 -9.36 -10.20
CA LYS A 133 5.01 -10.55 -10.85
C LYS A 133 3.93 -11.57 -11.23
N GLY A 134 3.93 -12.00 -12.49
CA GLY A 134 3.01 -12.98 -13.04
C GLY A 134 1.61 -12.45 -13.39
N LEU A 135 1.36 -11.13 -13.26
CA LEU A 135 0.05 -10.53 -13.55
C LEU A 135 -0.09 -10.19 -15.04
N ASN A 136 -1.34 -10.05 -15.51
CA ASN A 136 -1.64 -9.59 -16.87
C ASN A 136 -1.17 -8.14 -17.08
N ASN A 137 -0.67 -7.84 -18.27
CA ASN A 137 -0.16 -6.51 -18.61
C ASN A 137 -0.79 -5.97 -19.91
N PRO A 138 -1.62 -4.90 -19.87
CA PRO A 138 -2.12 -4.26 -18.65
C PRO A 138 -3.18 -5.11 -17.92
N PHE A 139 -3.57 -4.68 -16.73
CA PHE A 139 -4.77 -5.16 -16.04
C PHE A 139 -5.64 -4.00 -15.56
N THR A 140 -6.91 -4.28 -15.30
CA THR A 140 -7.89 -3.31 -14.82
C THR A 140 -7.79 -3.13 -13.31
N ALA A 141 -7.62 -1.88 -12.85
CA ALA A 141 -7.59 -1.55 -11.43
C ALA A 141 -8.53 -0.40 -11.06
N THR A 142 -9.15 -0.47 -9.88
CA THR A 142 -10.00 0.59 -9.33
C THR A 142 -9.19 1.66 -8.61
N ARG A 143 -9.54 2.92 -8.84
CA ARG A 143 -8.83 4.10 -8.33
C ARG A 143 -9.77 5.03 -7.58
N TYR A 144 -9.31 5.52 -6.42
CA TYR A 144 -10.06 6.42 -5.53
C TYR A 144 -9.27 7.68 -5.12
N HIS A 145 -8.16 7.95 -5.81
CA HIS A 145 -7.22 8.98 -5.40
C HIS A 145 -7.44 10.34 -6.09
N SER A 146 -7.03 11.39 -5.37
CA SER A 146 -6.94 12.77 -5.85
C SER A 146 -5.50 13.32 -5.80
N LEU A 147 -4.57 12.52 -5.27
CA LEU A 147 -3.16 12.83 -5.07
C LEU A 147 -2.30 11.69 -5.61
N VAL A 148 -1.13 12.04 -6.15
CA VAL A 148 -0.15 11.11 -6.72
C VAL A 148 1.27 11.52 -6.37
N ILE A 149 2.20 10.57 -6.46
CA ILE A 149 3.63 10.87 -6.47
C ILE A 149 3.95 11.63 -7.76
N GLU A 150 4.61 12.78 -7.63
CA GLU A 150 5.08 13.56 -8.78
C GLU A 150 6.27 12.87 -9.46
N GLN A 151 6.16 12.64 -10.77
CA GLN A 151 7.22 11.98 -11.55
C GLN A 151 8.56 12.73 -11.51
N ALA A 152 8.51 14.06 -11.62
CA ALA A 152 9.70 14.91 -11.70
C ALA A 152 10.51 14.97 -10.39
N SER A 153 9.90 14.62 -9.25
CA SER A 153 10.56 14.58 -7.95
C SER A 153 10.70 13.15 -7.41
N LEU A 154 10.48 12.13 -8.26
CA LEU A 154 10.66 10.75 -7.84
C LEU A 154 12.13 10.53 -7.40
N PRO A 155 12.39 10.16 -6.14
CA PRO A 155 13.75 10.05 -5.64
C PRO A 155 14.49 8.88 -6.28
N ASP A 156 15.80 9.02 -6.45
CA ASP A 156 16.66 8.02 -7.11
C ASP A 156 16.63 6.62 -6.46
N CYS A 157 16.23 6.52 -5.19
CA CYS A 157 16.12 5.25 -4.49
C CYS A 157 14.83 4.47 -4.83
N LEU A 158 13.83 5.13 -5.43
CA LEU A 158 12.59 4.51 -5.90
C LEU A 158 12.66 4.27 -7.42
N GLU A 159 12.08 3.15 -7.85
CA GLU A 159 11.83 2.85 -9.25
C GLU A 159 10.32 2.76 -9.48
N VAL A 160 9.85 3.23 -10.64
CA VAL A 160 8.47 3.03 -11.07
C VAL A 160 8.29 1.59 -11.51
N THR A 161 7.29 0.91 -10.98
CA THR A 161 6.99 -0.49 -11.30
C THR A 161 5.68 -0.65 -12.07
N ALA A 162 4.76 0.32 -11.97
CA ALA A 162 3.51 0.36 -12.70
C ALA A 162 3.03 1.79 -12.99
N TRP A 163 2.24 1.97 -14.04
CA TRP A 163 1.73 3.27 -14.49
C TRP A 163 0.42 3.16 -15.27
N THR A 164 -0.30 4.28 -15.41
CA THR A 164 -1.31 4.47 -16.48
C THR A 164 -0.67 5.14 -17.69
N GLN A 165 -1.24 4.94 -18.87
CA GLN A 165 -0.79 5.60 -20.10
C GLN A 165 -1.74 6.71 -20.55
N SER A 166 -1.20 7.74 -21.19
CA SER A 166 -1.96 8.74 -21.93
C SER A 166 -2.45 8.16 -23.26
N GLU A 167 -3.27 8.92 -24.01
CA GLU A 167 -3.68 8.53 -25.37
C GLU A 167 -2.50 8.34 -26.32
N ALA A 168 -1.37 9.01 -26.06
CA ALA A 168 -0.12 8.86 -26.82
C ALA A 168 0.72 7.64 -26.40
N GLY A 169 0.26 6.85 -25.41
CA GLY A 169 1.00 5.69 -24.87
C GLY A 169 2.12 6.05 -23.90
N GLU A 170 2.26 7.33 -23.54
CA GLU A 170 3.27 7.81 -22.59
C GLU A 170 2.83 7.60 -21.14
N LEU A 171 3.78 7.57 -20.21
CA LEU A 171 3.50 7.46 -18.78
C LEU A 171 2.69 8.67 -18.30
N ASP A 172 1.45 8.43 -17.86
CA ASP A 172 0.56 9.47 -17.37
C ASP A 172 0.68 9.67 -15.85
N GLU A 173 0.44 8.61 -15.08
CA GLU A 173 0.55 8.63 -13.62
C GLU A 173 1.22 7.37 -13.09
N ILE A 174 2.02 7.56 -12.03
CA ILE A 174 2.69 6.45 -11.33
C ILE A 174 1.62 5.66 -10.57
N MET A 175 1.56 4.36 -10.85
CA MET A 175 0.63 3.42 -10.20
C MET A 175 1.32 2.41 -9.29
N GLY A 176 2.64 2.27 -9.42
CA GLY A 176 3.45 1.38 -8.59
C GLY A 176 4.86 1.92 -8.44
N VAL A 177 5.41 1.82 -7.22
CA VAL A 177 6.82 2.09 -6.95
C VAL A 177 7.41 0.96 -6.11
N ARG A 178 8.73 0.81 -6.21
CA ARG A 178 9.53 -0.07 -5.36
C ARG A 178 10.82 0.63 -4.96
N HIS A 179 11.30 0.37 -3.76
CA HIS A 179 12.65 0.78 -3.38
C HIS A 179 13.69 -0.15 -4.03
N LYS A 180 14.69 0.43 -4.69
CA LYS A 180 15.67 -0.32 -5.51
C LYS A 180 16.47 -1.37 -4.71
N THR A 181 16.69 -1.12 -3.43
CA THR A 181 17.50 -1.99 -2.54
C THR A 181 16.78 -2.52 -1.31
N LEU A 182 15.54 -2.10 -1.04
CA LEU A 182 14.79 -2.45 0.18
C LEU A 182 13.49 -3.16 -0.20
N ALA A 183 12.98 -4.00 0.69
CA ALA A 183 11.70 -4.70 0.51
C ALA A 183 10.49 -3.77 0.76
N ILE A 184 10.44 -2.65 0.03
CA ILE A 184 9.38 -1.64 0.16
C ILE A 184 8.74 -1.43 -1.20
N GLU A 185 7.44 -1.61 -1.27
CA GLU A 185 6.64 -1.45 -2.48
C GLU A 185 5.38 -0.65 -2.18
N GLY A 186 4.89 0.10 -3.15
CA GLY A 186 3.63 0.83 -3.02
C GLY A 186 2.81 0.76 -4.28
N VAL A 187 1.50 0.61 -4.15
CA VAL A 187 0.53 0.67 -5.26
C VAL A 187 -0.49 1.78 -5.04
N GLN A 188 -0.75 2.58 -6.07
CA GLN A 188 -1.60 3.78 -5.97
C GLN A 188 -3.11 3.47 -6.07
N PHE A 189 -3.45 2.32 -6.66
CA PHE A 189 -4.82 1.82 -6.80
C PHE A 189 -5.19 0.87 -5.65
N HIS A 190 -6.43 0.37 -5.65
CA HIS A 190 -6.99 -0.45 -4.57
C HIS A 190 -7.06 -1.93 -5.00
N PRO A 191 -6.07 -2.77 -4.67
CA PRO A 191 -6.09 -4.20 -4.98
C PRO A 191 -7.24 -4.95 -4.29
N GLU A 192 -7.81 -4.40 -3.23
CA GLU A 192 -8.95 -4.92 -2.49
C GLU A 192 -10.32 -4.58 -3.09
N SER A 193 -10.35 -3.79 -4.16
CA SER A 193 -11.60 -3.42 -4.83
C SER A 193 -12.10 -4.55 -5.73
N ILE A 194 -13.42 -4.78 -5.73
CA ILE A 194 -14.07 -5.84 -6.52
C ILE A 194 -13.78 -5.75 -8.02
N LEU A 195 -13.62 -4.53 -8.55
CA LEU A 195 -13.35 -4.30 -9.97
C LEU A 195 -11.85 -4.32 -10.31
N THR A 196 -10.98 -4.51 -9.32
CA THR A 196 -9.54 -4.69 -9.56
C THR A 196 -9.26 -6.15 -9.89
N GLU A 197 -8.70 -6.39 -11.06
CA GLU A 197 -8.21 -7.72 -11.45
C GLU A 197 -6.93 -8.05 -10.66
N HIS A 198 -6.73 -9.34 -10.39
CA HIS A 198 -5.51 -9.87 -9.76
C HIS A 198 -5.17 -9.34 -8.36
N GLY A 199 -6.15 -8.77 -7.64
CA GLY A 199 -5.97 -8.26 -6.29
C GLY A 199 -5.36 -9.27 -5.31
N HIS A 200 -5.96 -10.46 -5.20
CA HIS A 200 -5.42 -11.55 -4.36
C HIS A 200 -4.03 -12.01 -4.78
N ASP A 201 -3.76 -12.10 -6.07
CA ASP A 201 -2.45 -12.56 -6.58
C ASP A 201 -1.36 -11.54 -6.25
N MET A 202 -1.65 -10.25 -6.35
CA MET A 202 -0.76 -9.16 -5.94
C MET A 202 -0.44 -9.20 -4.44
N LEU A 203 -1.45 -9.35 -3.59
CA LEU A 203 -1.26 -9.45 -2.14
C LEU A 203 -0.51 -10.74 -1.77
N ARG A 204 -0.76 -11.85 -2.48
CA ARG A 204 -0.01 -13.11 -2.32
C ARG A 204 1.45 -12.94 -2.70
N ASN A 205 1.75 -12.20 -3.78
CA ASN A 205 3.13 -11.88 -4.15
C ASN A 205 3.83 -11.13 -3.01
N PHE A 206 3.18 -10.16 -2.37
CA PHE A 206 3.77 -9.48 -1.21
C PHE A 206 4.01 -10.41 -0.01
N LEU A 207 3.06 -11.30 0.30
CA LEU A 207 3.21 -12.26 1.41
C LEU A 207 4.32 -13.29 1.20
N THR A 208 4.57 -13.67 -0.05
CA THR A 208 5.54 -14.72 -0.40
C THR A 208 6.90 -14.19 -0.85
N ALA A 209 6.97 -12.91 -1.24
CA ALA A 209 8.22 -12.23 -1.51
C ALA A 209 8.88 -11.80 -0.19
N TYR A 210 10.22 -11.89 -0.18
CA TYR A 210 11.12 -11.48 0.92
C TYR A 210 11.09 -12.40 2.13
#